data_AF-K2CXL6-F1
#
_entry.id   AF-K2CXL6-F1
#
_cell.length_a   1.000
_cell.length_b   1.000
_cell.length_c   1.000
_cell.angle_alpha   90.00
_cell.angle_beta   90.00
_cell.angle_gamma   90.00
#
_symmetry.space_group_name_H-M   'P 1'
#
loop_
_entity.id
_entity.type
_entity.pdbx_description
1 polymer ?
#
loop_
_entity_poly.entity_id
_entity_poly.type
_entity_poly.pdbx_seq_one_letter_code
_entity_poly.pdbx_strand_id
1 'polypeptide(L)'
;MQQTENTIEHMEVDTTAPTNLKSWVDQLDEAVSNTDEPAIWRLMDEQSSNDSAHEALTSMVSRLAYAHQERTVFCELFMLPVITLQGCNVINDTQVWKGVRNQVREALGNWFNDDGRTTLFDDIAPMDWVTTWRPGVLRAHLERLIPGIGKVRASFTTEQVLLPDEAPRLGFVVIGRSTHKGWRELPSSNGSMDKRLKDVVKYCLQIQAPSPSSFMAPAPIVLVPERIQFAITDGISLWLS
;
A
#
# COMPACT_ATOMS: atom_id res chain seq x y z
N MET A 1 48.48 48.23 40.77
CA MET A 1 49.39 47.11 40.49
C MET A 1 49.06 45.98 41.43
N GLN A 2 48.48 44.89 40.90
CA GLN A 2 48.65 43.52 41.38
C GLN A 2 48.13 42.63 40.25
N GLN A 3 49.06 42.03 39.51
CA GLN A 3 48.80 40.91 38.62
C GLN A 3 48.70 39.65 39.49
N THR A 4 47.76 38.77 39.17
CA THR A 4 47.75 37.40 39.65
C THR A 4 47.48 36.51 38.45
N GLU A 5 48.51 35.76 38.09
CA GLU A 5 48.47 34.65 37.13
C GLU A 5 47.48 33.60 37.64
N ASN A 6 46.70 33.02 36.72
CA ASN A 6 46.09 31.71 36.96
C ASN A 6 46.33 30.82 35.74
N THR A 7 47.05 29.74 36.04
CA THR A 7 47.46 28.60 35.24
C THR A 7 46.28 27.97 34.50
N ILE A 8 46.48 27.70 33.20
CA ILE A 8 45.57 26.91 32.37
C ILE A 8 45.85 25.43 32.64
N GLU A 9 44.94 24.77 33.35
CA GLU A 9 44.89 23.30 33.38
C GLU A 9 44.24 22.81 32.08
N HIS A 10 45.02 22.10 31.28
CA HIS A 10 44.54 21.34 30.13
C HIS A 10 43.67 20.19 30.62
N MET A 11 42.35 20.35 30.56
CA MET A 11 41.43 19.23 30.66
C MET A 11 41.48 18.47 29.33
N GLU A 12 42.09 17.29 29.35
CA GLU A 12 42.02 16.31 28.28
C GLU A 12 40.54 16.06 27.96
N VAL A 13 40.14 16.39 26.73
CA VAL A 13 38.85 15.98 26.18
C VAL A 13 38.98 14.49 25.92
N ASP A 14 38.42 13.69 26.83
CA ASP A 14 38.20 12.26 26.63
C ASP A 14 37.32 12.08 25.38
N THR A 15 37.96 11.96 24.21
CA THR A 15 37.31 11.56 22.96
C THR A 15 37.04 10.07 23.02
N THR A 16 35.98 9.69 23.74
CA THR A 16 35.31 8.40 23.54
C THR A 16 33.92 8.65 22.97
N ALA A 17 33.90 9.05 21.70
CA ALA A 17 32.67 9.02 20.91
C ALA A 17 32.19 7.55 20.81
N PRO A 18 30.94 7.23 21.16
CA PRO A 18 30.46 5.87 21.07
C PRO A 18 30.41 5.42 19.62
N THR A 19 31.04 4.27 19.38
CA THR A 19 31.03 3.49 18.15
C THR A 19 29.59 3.21 17.67
N ASN A 20 29.28 3.71 16.47
CA ASN A 20 28.25 3.21 15.54
C ASN A 20 26.77 3.34 15.99
N LEU A 21 26.26 4.57 16.11
CA LEU A 21 24.82 4.82 16.12
C LEU A 21 24.25 4.56 14.73
N LYS A 22 23.47 3.48 14.55
CA LYS A 22 22.68 3.24 13.34
C LYS A 22 21.77 4.45 13.06
N SER A 23 21.66 4.85 11.80
CA SER A 23 20.70 5.89 11.39
C SER A 23 19.29 5.48 11.81
N TRP A 24 18.41 6.45 12.11
CA TRP A 24 16.99 6.15 12.38
C TRP A 24 16.33 5.41 11.21
N VAL A 25 16.79 5.66 9.97
CA VAL A 25 16.35 4.97 8.76
C VAL A 25 16.71 3.48 8.81
N ASP A 26 17.95 3.16 9.21
CA ASP A 26 18.41 1.78 9.30
C ASP A 26 17.67 1.03 10.43
N GLN A 27 17.40 1.72 11.54
CA GLN A 27 16.60 1.17 12.64
C GLN A 27 15.14 0.92 12.21
N LEU A 28 14.57 1.82 11.40
CA LEU A 28 13.22 1.66 10.87
C LEU A 28 13.14 0.50 9.87
N ASP A 29 14.12 0.39 8.96
CA ASP A 29 14.18 -0.72 7.99
C ASP A 29 14.32 -2.08 8.68
N GLU A 30 15.15 -2.16 9.73
CA GLU A 30 15.28 -3.36 10.57
C GLU A 30 13.96 -3.69 11.29
N ALA A 31 13.28 -2.69 11.87
CA ALA A 31 12.00 -2.89 12.54
C ALA A 31 10.91 -3.36 11.55
N VAL A 32 10.84 -2.78 10.35
CA VAL A 32 9.91 -3.18 9.29
C VAL A 32 10.21 -4.59 8.80
N SER A 33 11.49 -4.93 8.61
CA SER A 33 11.92 -6.26 8.18
C SER A 33 11.57 -7.35 9.21
N ASN A 34 11.67 -7.03 10.49
CA ASN A 34 11.30 -7.92 11.60
C ASN A 34 9.81 -7.88 11.96
N THR A 35 9.02 -7.01 11.31
CA THR A 35 7.62 -6.76 11.65
C THR A 35 7.42 -6.35 13.13
N ASP A 36 8.38 -5.61 13.68
CA ASP A 36 8.35 -5.09 15.06
C ASP A 36 7.52 -3.80 15.13
N GLU A 37 6.19 -3.95 15.21
CA GLU A 37 5.26 -2.82 15.24
C GLU A 37 5.52 -1.83 16.39
N PRO A 38 5.77 -2.27 17.65
CA PRO A 38 6.14 -1.34 18.72
C PRO A 38 7.37 -0.50 18.40
N ALA A 39 8.42 -1.10 17.82
CA ALA A 39 9.62 -0.35 17.44
C ALA A 39 9.34 0.63 16.29
N ILE A 40 8.55 0.23 15.29
CA ILE A 40 8.14 1.13 14.19
C ILE A 40 7.43 2.36 14.74
N TRP A 41 6.42 2.18 15.60
CA TRP A 41 5.64 3.31 16.13
C TRP A 41 6.45 4.21 17.04
N ARG A 42 7.31 3.64 17.90
CA ARG A 42 8.24 4.43 18.70
C ARG A 42 9.14 5.32 17.83
N LEU A 43 9.71 4.76 16.75
CA LEU A 43 10.55 5.52 15.82
C LEU A 43 9.75 6.60 15.08
N MET A 44 8.51 6.32 14.68
CA MET A 44 7.64 7.32 14.05
C MET A 44 7.27 8.46 14.99
N ASP A 45 7.02 8.18 16.26
CA ASP A 45 6.75 9.20 17.29
C ASP A 45 7.98 10.10 17.51
N GLU A 46 9.17 9.49 17.61
CA GLU A 46 10.45 10.19 17.69
C GLU A 46 10.73 11.06 16.45
N GLN A 47 10.16 10.71 15.29
CA GLN A 47 10.29 11.41 14.02
C GLN A 47 9.01 12.20 13.63
N SER A 48 8.12 12.50 14.57
CA SER A 48 6.81 13.12 14.29
C SER A 48 6.87 14.46 13.56
N SER A 49 7.98 15.21 13.68
CA SER A 49 8.22 16.48 12.97
C SER A 49 9.00 16.35 11.67
N ASN A 50 9.27 15.12 11.21
CA ASN A 50 10.07 14.83 10.03
C ASN A 50 9.16 14.30 8.91
N ASP A 51 8.83 15.17 7.96
CA ASP A 51 7.94 14.83 6.82
C ASP A 51 8.45 13.62 6.02
N SER A 52 9.78 13.47 5.92
CA SER A 52 10.40 12.35 5.19
C SER A 52 10.26 11.00 5.91
N ALA A 53 9.95 10.97 7.21
CA ALA A 53 9.78 9.72 7.95
C ALA A 53 8.55 8.93 7.48
N HIS A 54 7.45 9.62 7.18
CA HIS A 54 6.23 9.00 6.65
C HIS A 54 6.46 8.41 5.26
N GLU A 55 7.19 9.12 4.40
CA GLU A 55 7.55 8.63 3.07
C GLU A 55 8.49 7.41 3.16
N ALA A 56 9.47 7.45 4.06
CA ALA A 56 10.39 6.34 4.30
C ALA A 56 9.65 5.08 4.78
N LEU A 57 8.80 5.20 5.81
CA LEU A 57 7.99 4.10 6.30
C LEU A 57 7.12 3.52 5.18
N THR A 58 6.40 4.39 4.46
CA THR A 58 5.52 3.98 3.36
C THR A 58 6.28 3.20 2.30
N SER A 59 7.46 3.68 1.90
CA SER A 59 8.34 2.98 0.96
C SER A 59 8.74 1.60 1.49
N MET A 60 9.21 1.49 2.73
CA MET A 60 9.67 0.24 3.34
C MET A 60 8.55 -0.81 3.48
N VAL A 61 7.32 -0.39 3.80
CA VAL A 61 6.19 -1.32 3.99
C VAL A 61 5.47 -1.68 2.69
N SER A 62 5.60 -0.86 1.63
CA SER A 62 4.94 -1.08 0.33
C SER A 62 5.88 -1.61 -0.75
N ARG A 63 7.18 -1.73 -0.47
CA ARG A 63 8.19 -2.25 -1.40
C ARG A 63 9.03 -3.37 -0.79
N LEU A 64 9.43 -4.31 -1.64
CA LEU A 64 10.30 -5.44 -1.30
C LEU A 64 11.21 -5.78 -2.47
N ALA A 65 12.50 -5.93 -2.22
CA ALA A 65 13.43 -6.51 -3.18
C ALA A 65 13.93 -7.85 -2.65
N TYR A 66 13.99 -8.87 -3.51
CA TYR A 66 14.50 -10.19 -3.15
C TYR A 66 15.21 -10.86 -4.33
N ALA A 67 16.11 -11.81 -4.03
CA ALA A 67 16.80 -12.59 -5.05
C ALA A 67 15.93 -13.78 -5.52
N HIS A 68 15.80 -13.95 -6.84
CA HIS A 68 15.14 -15.10 -7.45
C HIS A 68 15.84 -15.47 -8.75
N GLN A 69 16.28 -16.73 -8.88
CA GLN A 69 16.97 -17.23 -10.08
C GLN A 69 18.12 -16.30 -10.52
N GLU A 70 19.01 -15.94 -9.60
CA GLU A 70 20.19 -15.07 -9.82
C GLU A 70 19.87 -13.62 -10.24
N ARG A 71 18.60 -13.22 -10.23
CA ARG A 71 18.17 -11.83 -10.51
C ARG A 71 17.50 -11.22 -9.30
N THR A 72 17.66 -9.92 -9.12
CA THR A 72 16.87 -9.18 -8.13
C THR A 72 15.49 -8.93 -8.71
N VAL A 73 14.45 -9.30 -7.95
CA VAL A 73 13.06 -8.99 -8.23
C VAL A 73 12.62 -7.88 -7.30
N PHE A 74 12.04 -6.83 -7.88
CA PHE A 74 11.50 -5.67 -7.21
C PHE A 74 9.98 -5.80 -7.19
N CYS A 75 9.39 -5.71 -6.01
CA CYS A 75 7.97 -5.83 -5.75
C CYS A 75 7.43 -4.57 -5.08
N GLU A 76 6.34 -4.02 -5.62
CA GLU A 76 5.67 -2.85 -5.05
C GLU A 76 4.15 -3.08 -5.03
N LEU A 77 3.51 -2.58 -3.97
CA LEU A 77 2.06 -2.61 -3.80
C LEU A 77 1.41 -1.31 -4.28
N PHE A 78 0.30 -1.47 -4.98
CA PHE A 78 -0.59 -0.40 -5.44
C PHE A 78 -2.01 -0.75 -5.03
N MET A 79 -2.88 0.25 -5.04
CA MET A 79 -4.32 0.06 -4.85
C MET A 79 -5.10 0.77 -5.95
N LEU A 80 -6.20 0.16 -6.37
CA LEU A 80 -7.19 0.78 -7.23
C LEU A 80 -8.50 0.94 -6.44
N PRO A 81 -8.89 2.17 -6.08
CA PRO A 81 -10.11 2.44 -5.35
C PRO A 81 -11.37 2.15 -6.18
N VAL A 82 -12.35 1.53 -5.53
CA VAL A 82 -13.67 1.18 -6.09
C VAL A 82 -14.73 1.66 -5.10
N ILE A 83 -15.63 2.52 -5.56
CA ILE A 83 -16.77 3.01 -4.79
C ILE A 83 -18.04 2.40 -5.38
N THR A 84 -18.77 1.62 -4.59
CA THR A 84 -20.06 1.09 -5.00
C THR A 84 -21.19 1.98 -4.50
N LEU A 85 -22.17 2.22 -5.36
CA LEU A 85 -23.39 2.97 -5.03
C LEU A 85 -24.45 2.02 -4.44
N GLN A 86 -25.56 2.58 -3.95
CA GLN A 86 -26.67 1.85 -3.36
C GLN A 86 -27.06 0.60 -4.19
N GLY A 87 -27.17 -0.55 -3.53
CA GLY A 87 -27.58 -1.81 -4.17
C GLY A 87 -26.50 -2.55 -4.97
N CYS A 88 -25.25 -2.06 -4.97
CA CYS A 88 -24.11 -2.71 -5.63
C CYS A 88 -23.21 -3.40 -4.59
N ASN A 89 -23.35 -4.72 -4.43
CA ASN A 89 -22.67 -5.52 -3.40
C ASN A 89 -21.32 -6.09 -3.82
N VAL A 90 -20.66 -5.50 -4.83
CA VAL A 90 -19.43 -6.02 -5.43
C VAL A 90 -18.26 -6.14 -4.43
N ILE A 91 -18.14 -5.20 -3.49
CA ILE A 91 -17.02 -5.18 -2.52
C ILE A 91 -17.11 -6.38 -1.56
N ASN A 92 -18.31 -6.75 -1.13
CA ASN A 92 -18.53 -7.84 -0.16
C ASN A 92 -18.74 -9.20 -0.82
N ASP A 93 -18.83 -9.25 -2.16
CA ASP A 93 -19.09 -10.47 -2.92
C ASP A 93 -17.80 -11.02 -3.56
N THR A 94 -17.18 -11.97 -2.86
CA THR A 94 -15.96 -12.64 -3.33
C THR A 94 -16.16 -13.43 -4.63
N GLN A 95 -17.39 -13.85 -4.97
CA GLN A 95 -17.66 -14.59 -6.21
C GLN A 95 -17.65 -13.66 -7.41
N VAL A 96 -18.25 -12.47 -7.27
CA VAL A 96 -18.18 -11.41 -8.28
C VAL A 96 -16.72 -11.10 -8.62
N TRP A 97 -15.91 -10.88 -7.59
CA TRP A 97 -14.49 -10.57 -7.79
C TRP A 97 -13.74 -11.73 -8.49
N LYS A 98 -13.95 -12.98 -8.06
CA LYS A 98 -13.36 -14.16 -8.72
C LYS A 98 -13.72 -14.24 -10.20
N GLY A 99 -14.95 -13.89 -10.56
CA GLY A 99 -15.44 -13.89 -11.95
C GLY A 99 -14.75 -12.87 -12.86
N VAL A 100 -14.29 -11.74 -12.30
CA VAL A 100 -13.73 -10.61 -13.08
C VAL A 100 -12.22 -10.39 -12.93
N ARG A 101 -11.61 -11.00 -11.92
CA ARG A 101 -10.20 -10.74 -11.54
C ARG A 101 -9.23 -10.90 -12.70
N ASN A 102 -9.44 -11.86 -13.59
CA ASN A 102 -8.55 -12.09 -14.72
C ASN A 102 -8.61 -10.97 -15.77
N GLN A 103 -9.82 -10.48 -16.07
CA GLN A 103 -10.05 -9.38 -17.01
C GLN A 103 -9.50 -8.06 -16.43
N VAL A 104 -9.71 -7.83 -15.13
CA VAL A 104 -9.13 -6.68 -14.42
C VAL A 104 -7.60 -6.74 -14.42
N ARG A 105 -7.01 -7.93 -14.19
CA ARG A 105 -5.55 -8.12 -14.23
C ARG A 105 -4.96 -7.81 -15.61
N GLU A 106 -5.63 -8.23 -16.68
CA GLU A 106 -5.22 -7.93 -18.06
C GLU A 106 -5.32 -6.44 -18.37
N ALA A 107 -6.43 -5.79 -18.01
CA ALA A 107 -6.61 -4.35 -18.17
C ALA A 107 -5.52 -3.55 -17.43
N LEU A 108 -5.20 -3.96 -16.20
CA LEU A 108 -4.12 -3.38 -15.42
C LEU A 108 -2.73 -3.60 -16.05
N GLY A 109 -2.46 -4.80 -16.59
CA GLY A 109 -1.22 -5.08 -17.32
C GLY A 109 -1.03 -4.12 -18.49
N ASN A 110 -2.09 -3.90 -19.28
CA ASN A 110 -2.08 -2.96 -20.39
C ASN A 110 -1.95 -1.49 -19.93
N TRP A 111 -2.50 -1.14 -18.77
CA TRP A 111 -2.40 0.21 -18.21
C TRP A 111 -0.98 0.52 -17.68
N PHE A 112 -0.39 -0.40 -16.91
CA PHE A 112 1.01 -0.26 -16.47
C PHE A 112 1.99 -0.22 -17.65
N ASN A 113 1.64 -0.89 -18.76
CA ASN A 113 2.35 -0.82 -20.04
C ASN A 113 3.86 -1.08 -19.92
N ASP A 114 4.23 -2.11 -19.16
CA ASP A 114 5.62 -2.54 -18.99
C ASP A 114 5.73 -4.08 -18.98
N ASP A 115 6.94 -4.59 -18.76
CA ASP A 115 7.23 -6.02 -18.70
C ASP A 115 7.10 -6.64 -17.30
N GLY A 116 6.58 -5.88 -16.33
CA GLY A 116 6.36 -6.38 -14.99
C GLY A 116 5.14 -7.29 -14.90
N ARG A 117 5.14 -8.20 -13.92
CA ARG A 117 4.02 -9.08 -13.61
C ARG A 117 3.03 -8.40 -12.67
N THR A 118 1.75 -8.42 -13.04
CA THR A 118 0.64 -7.97 -12.19
C THR A 118 0.03 -9.16 -11.44
N THR A 119 -0.02 -9.06 -10.12
CA THR A 119 -0.69 -9.98 -9.21
C THR A 119 -1.82 -9.24 -8.50
N LEU A 120 -3.04 -9.75 -8.57
CA LEU A 120 -4.16 -9.20 -7.82
C LEU A 120 -4.42 -10.08 -6.60
N PHE A 121 -4.87 -9.52 -5.49
CA PHE A 121 -5.24 -10.31 -4.31
C PHE A 121 -6.67 -10.89 -4.45
N ASP A 122 -7.02 -11.81 -3.56
CA ASP A 122 -8.18 -12.69 -3.74
C ASP A 122 -9.53 -12.01 -3.48
N ASP A 123 -9.54 -10.76 -2.99
CA ASP A 123 -10.74 -10.00 -2.66
C ASP A 123 -10.54 -8.50 -2.95
N ILE A 124 -11.64 -7.74 -3.03
CA ILE A 124 -11.62 -6.28 -2.94
C ILE A 124 -11.63 -5.94 -1.44
N ALA A 125 -10.55 -5.34 -0.94
CA ALA A 125 -10.43 -5.03 0.49
C ALA A 125 -11.36 -3.86 0.85
N PRO A 126 -12.39 -4.04 1.68
CA PRO A 126 -13.26 -2.93 2.07
C PRO A 126 -12.52 -1.93 2.97
N MET A 127 -13.01 -0.70 3.03
CA MET A 127 -12.34 0.41 3.74
C MET A 127 -12.12 0.12 5.23
N ASP A 128 -13.06 -0.54 5.90
CA ASP A 128 -12.97 -0.94 7.31
C ASP A 128 -11.81 -1.92 7.57
N TRP A 129 -11.42 -2.72 6.57
CA TRP A 129 -10.22 -3.53 6.64
C TRP A 129 -8.99 -2.67 6.45
N VAL A 130 -8.94 -1.89 5.37
CA VAL A 130 -7.75 -1.10 5.00
C VAL A 130 -7.36 -0.10 6.09
N THR A 131 -8.33 0.52 6.78
CA THR A 131 -8.07 1.45 7.89
C THR A 131 -7.48 0.79 9.13
N THR A 132 -7.56 -0.54 9.24
CA THR A 132 -6.97 -1.32 10.34
C THR A 132 -5.64 -1.98 9.97
N TRP A 133 -5.18 -1.78 8.74
CA TRP A 133 -3.92 -2.35 8.30
C TRP A 133 -2.74 -1.70 8.99
N ARG A 134 -1.90 -2.55 9.55
CA ARG A 134 -0.63 -2.18 10.17
C ARG A 134 0.53 -2.47 9.20
N PRO A 135 1.73 -1.92 9.43
CA PRO A 135 2.92 -2.24 8.63
C PRO A 135 3.07 -3.73 8.33
N GLY A 136 2.87 -4.61 9.32
CA GLY A 136 2.96 -6.06 9.15
C GLY A 136 1.98 -6.66 8.14
N VAL A 137 0.78 -6.08 7.99
CA VAL A 137 -0.20 -6.53 6.99
C VAL A 137 0.31 -6.26 5.57
N LEU A 138 0.86 -5.07 5.32
CA LEU A 138 1.44 -4.70 4.03
C LEU A 138 2.66 -5.56 3.69
N ARG A 139 3.52 -5.83 4.69
CA ARG A 139 4.65 -6.77 4.55
C ARG A 139 4.18 -8.18 4.20
N ALA A 140 3.16 -8.70 4.88
CA ALA A 140 2.56 -9.98 4.55
C ALA A 140 1.94 -10.02 3.13
N HIS A 141 1.42 -8.88 2.62
CA HIS A 141 1.00 -8.77 1.21
C HIS A 141 2.19 -8.86 0.25
N LEU A 142 3.30 -8.18 0.54
CA LEU A 142 4.52 -8.24 -0.27
C LEU A 142 5.15 -9.63 -0.29
N GLU A 143 5.23 -10.30 0.86
CA GLU A 143 5.83 -11.63 0.97
C GLU A 143 5.07 -12.69 0.17
N ARG A 144 3.75 -12.53 0.02
CA ARG A 144 2.92 -13.39 -0.86
C ARG A 144 3.31 -13.28 -2.34
N LEU A 145 4.07 -12.26 -2.74
CA LEU A 145 4.59 -12.13 -4.10
C LEU A 145 5.88 -12.95 -4.31
N ILE A 146 6.54 -13.38 -3.23
CA ILE A 146 7.75 -14.20 -3.31
C ILE A 146 7.37 -15.66 -3.63
N PRO A 147 7.89 -16.24 -4.73
CA PRO A 147 7.66 -17.65 -5.03
C PRO A 147 8.20 -18.56 -3.93
N GLY A 148 7.37 -19.49 -3.45
CA GLY A 148 7.79 -20.54 -2.51
C GLY A 148 7.68 -20.20 -1.02
N ILE A 149 7.41 -18.95 -0.64
CA ILE A 149 7.24 -18.54 0.78
C ILE A 149 5.91 -19.01 1.42
N GLY A 150 5.13 -19.84 0.72
CA GLY A 150 3.84 -20.31 1.21
C GLY A 150 2.79 -19.19 1.27
N LYS A 151 1.57 -19.52 1.71
CA LYS A 151 0.52 -18.52 1.90
C LYS A 151 0.77 -17.77 3.21
N VAL A 152 1.60 -16.73 3.19
CA VAL A 152 1.69 -15.81 4.34
C VAL A 152 0.32 -15.20 4.56
N ARG A 153 -0.29 -15.51 5.70
CA ARG A 153 -1.62 -15.02 6.05
C ARG A 153 -1.46 -13.70 6.77
N ALA A 154 -1.91 -12.62 6.15
CA ALA A 154 -2.17 -11.40 6.90
C ALA A 154 -3.33 -11.66 7.86
N SER A 155 -3.12 -11.35 9.14
CA SER A 155 -4.16 -11.34 10.16
C SER A 155 -4.18 -9.95 10.77
N PHE A 156 -5.38 -9.38 10.87
CA PHE A 156 -5.63 -8.11 11.50
C PHE A 156 -7.02 -8.17 12.16
N THR A 157 -7.19 -7.40 13.23
CA THR A 157 -8.50 -7.23 13.84
C THR A 157 -9.17 -6.05 13.15
N THR A 158 -10.36 -6.27 12.61
CA THR A 158 -11.17 -5.23 11.98
C THR A 158 -12.49 -5.12 12.73
N GLU A 159 -12.92 -3.88 12.96
CA GLU A 159 -14.26 -3.59 13.42
C GLU A 159 -15.10 -3.27 12.19
N GLN A 160 -16.18 -4.04 11.99
CA GLN A 160 -17.07 -3.80 10.87
C GLN A 160 -17.78 -2.46 11.09
N VAL A 161 -17.52 -1.50 10.21
CA VAL A 161 -18.23 -0.22 10.26
C VAL A 161 -19.65 -0.44 9.77
N LEU A 162 -20.61 -0.37 10.69
CA LEU A 162 -22.03 -0.48 10.37
C LEU A 162 -22.49 0.81 9.68
N LEU A 163 -22.53 0.75 8.35
CA LEU A 163 -23.10 1.79 7.51
C LEU A 163 -24.53 1.41 7.12
N PRO A 164 -25.44 2.38 6.91
CA PRO A 164 -26.76 2.11 6.36
C PRO A 164 -26.67 1.31 5.06
N ASP A 165 -27.67 0.48 4.77
CA ASP A 165 -27.71 -0.37 3.56
C ASP A 165 -27.58 0.44 2.26
N GLU A 166 -28.04 1.70 2.29
CA GLU A 166 -28.04 2.59 1.13
C GLU A 166 -26.73 3.40 0.98
N ALA A 167 -25.89 3.44 2.01
CA ALA A 167 -24.69 4.26 1.98
C ALA A 167 -23.67 3.68 0.97
N PRO A 168 -22.96 4.53 0.21
CA PRO A 168 -21.92 4.06 -0.70
C PRO A 168 -20.84 3.31 0.09
N ARG A 169 -20.22 2.31 -0.54
CA ARG A 169 -19.12 1.54 0.06
C ARG A 169 -17.83 1.81 -0.70
N LEU A 170 -16.73 1.95 0.02
CA LEU A 170 -15.39 2.06 -0.54
C LEU A 170 -14.62 0.75 -0.32
N GLY A 171 -13.99 0.26 -1.37
CA GLY A 171 -13.06 -0.86 -1.33
C GLY A 171 -11.88 -0.65 -2.26
N PHE A 172 -10.87 -1.49 -2.11
CA PHE A 172 -9.59 -1.35 -2.78
C PHE A 172 -9.19 -2.67 -3.42
N VAL A 173 -9.01 -2.66 -4.74
CA VAL A 173 -8.31 -3.76 -5.42
C VAL A 173 -6.83 -3.61 -5.09
N VAL A 174 -6.29 -4.57 -4.34
CA VAL A 174 -4.88 -4.61 -3.97
C VAL A 174 -4.09 -5.22 -5.13
N ILE A 175 -3.02 -4.56 -5.54
CA ILE A 175 -2.23 -4.90 -6.72
C ILE A 175 -0.77 -5.05 -6.31
N GLY A 176 -0.20 -6.23 -6.51
CA GLY A 176 1.23 -6.46 -6.45
C GLY A 176 1.85 -6.39 -7.84
N ARG A 177 2.93 -5.62 -7.98
CA ARG A 177 3.70 -5.50 -9.22
C ARG A 177 5.10 -6.02 -8.99
N SER A 178 5.57 -6.93 -9.85
CA SER A 178 6.90 -7.53 -9.76
C SER A 178 7.69 -7.33 -11.05
N THR A 179 8.95 -6.90 -10.98
CA THR A 179 9.82 -6.72 -12.16
C THR A 179 11.29 -6.98 -11.82
N HIS A 180 12.11 -7.20 -12.85
CA HIS A 180 13.56 -7.34 -12.73
C HIS A 180 14.33 -6.06 -13.12
N LYS A 181 13.62 -5.00 -13.54
CA LYS A 181 14.22 -3.75 -14.08
C LYS A 181 14.39 -2.63 -13.06
N GLY A 182 14.29 -2.93 -11.76
CA GLY A 182 14.32 -1.93 -10.69
C GLY A 182 12.94 -1.39 -10.33
N TRP A 183 12.91 -0.43 -9.41
CA TRP A 183 11.70 0.28 -9.01
C TRP A 183 11.11 1.03 -10.21
N ARG A 184 9.82 0.86 -10.46
CA ARG A 184 9.15 1.46 -11.60
C ARG A 184 8.39 2.70 -11.16
N GLU A 185 8.46 3.73 -11.98
CA GLU A 185 7.52 4.83 -11.90
C GLU A 185 6.18 4.39 -12.47
N LEU A 186 5.12 5.03 -12.00
CA LEU A 186 3.80 4.86 -12.60
C LEU A 186 3.81 5.41 -14.03
N PRO A 187 2.95 4.89 -14.93
CA PRO A 187 2.78 5.46 -16.25
C PRO A 187 2.52 6.97 -16.18
N SER A 188 3.06 7.73 -17.14
CA SER A 188 2.75 9.15 -17.23
C SER A 188 1.24 9.34 -17.41
N SER A 189 0.71 10.41 -16.79
CA SER A 189 -0.74 10.69 -16.84
C SER A 189 -1.25 10.69 -18.28
N ASN A 190 -2.23 9.81 -18.54
CA ASN A 190 -2.83 9.64 -19.85
C ASN A 190 -4.32 9.40 -19.67
N GLY A 191 -5.10 10.49 -19.78
CA GLY A 191 -6.55 10.44 -19.56
C GLY A 191 -7.30 9.43 -20.43
N SER A 192 -6.78 9.07 -21.62
CA SER A 192 -7.38 8.05 -22.47
C SER A 192 -7.14 6.63 -21.94
N MET A 193 -5.92 6.32 -21.53
CA MET A 193 -5.59 5.02 -20.91
C MET A 193 -6.28 4.87 -19.56
N ASP A 194 -6.29 5.93 -18.75
CA ASP A 194 -6.97 5.97 -17.45
C ASP A 194 -8.46 5.73 -17.62
N LYS A 195 -9.11 6.44 -18.55
CA LYS A 195 -10.52 6.24 -18.85
C LYS A 195 -10.80 4.81 -19.31
N ARG A 196 -9.99 4.26 -20.22
CA ARG A 196 -10.16 2.89 -20.71
C ARG A 196 -10.08 1.88 -19.56
N LEU A 197 -9.10 2.01 -18.67
CA LEU A 197 -8.97 1.14 -17.51
C LEU A 197 -10.22 1.24 -16.62
N LYS A 198 -10.60 2.47 -16.24
CA LYS A 198 -11.77 2.72 -15.39
C LYS A 198 -13.04 2.12 -15.99
N ASP A 199 -13.28 2.32 -17.28
CA ASP A 199 -14.44 1.79 -17.98
C ASP A 199 -14.44 0.26 -17.97
N VAL A 200 -13.32 -0.39 -18.31
CA VAL A 200 -13.22 -1.87 -18.32
C VAL A 200 -13.51 -2.45 -16.93
N VAL A 201 -12.86 -1.91 -15.89
CA VAL A 201 -13.05 -2.41 -14.52
C VAL A 201 -14.49 -2.17 -14.06
N LYS A 202 -15.03 -0.97 -14.29
CA LYS A 202 -16.41 -0.60 -13.98
C LYS A 202 -17.41 -1.57 -14.61
N TYR A 203 -17.29 -1.85 -15.92
CA TYR A 203 -18.22 -2.74 -16.60
C TYR A 203 -18.06 -4.20 -16.19
N CYS A 204 -16.83 -4.67 -15.97
CA CYS A 204 -16.62 -6.02 -15.45
C CYS A 204 -17.35 -6.22 -14.11
N LEU A 205 -17.17 -5.28 -13.18
CA LEU A 205 -17.81 -5.33 -11.87
C LEU A 205 -19.33 -5.19 -11.96
N GLN A 206 -19.84 -4.30 -12.81
CA GLN A 206 -21.28 -4.06 -12.98
C GLN A 206 -22.01 -5.28 -13.56
N ILE A 207 -21.43 -5.95 -14.56
CA ILE A 207 -22.07 -7.09 -15.24
C ILE A 207 -22.23 -8.29 -14.31
N GLN A 208 -21.26 -8.49 -13.42
CA GLN A 208 -21.26 -9.62 -12.48
C GLN A 208 -22.01 -9.31 -11.19
N ALA A 209 -22.29 -8.03 -10.89
CA ALA A 209 -23.02 -7.63 -9.70
C ALA A 209 -24.44 -8.24 -9.70
N PRO A 210 -24.85 -8.95 -8.64
CA PRO A 210 -26.22 -9.43 -8.53
C PRO A 210 -27.18 -8.23 -8.56
N SER A 211 -28.17 -8.26 -9.45
CA SER A 211 -29.26 -7.27 -9.43
C SER A 211 -30.54 -7.90 -8.90
N PRO A 212 -31.18 -7.34 -7.85
CA PRO A 212 -32.46 -7.81 -7.36
C PRO A 212 -33.64 -7.44 -8.28
N SER A 213 -33.40 -6.67 -9.35
CA SER A 213 -34.42 -6.25 -10.32
C SER A 213 -33.99 -6.58 -11.76
N SER A 214 -34.93 -6.56 -12.70
CA SER A 214 -34.65 -6.73 -14.15
C SER A 214 -33.77 -5.62 -14.76
N PHE A 215 -33.35 -4.64 -13.96
CA PHE A 215 -32.45 -3.56 -14.36
C PHE A 215 -31.01 -3.88 -13.95
N MET A 216 -30.03 -3.41 -14.73
CA MET A 216 -28.61 -3.53 -14.34
C MET A 216 -28.35 -2.83 -13.00
N ALA A 217 -27.52 -3.44 -12.16
CA ALA A 217 -27.03 -2.80 -10.94
C ALA A 217 -26.33 -1.46 -11.28
N PRO A 218 -26.37 -0.45 -10.39
CA PRO A 218 -25.66 0.79 -10.62
C PRO A 218 -24.17 0.52 -10.74
N ALA A 219 -23.56 1.15 -11.75
CA ALA A 219 -22.15 0.95 -12.04
C ALA A 219 -21.27 1.56 -10.93
N PRO A 220 -20.25 0.85 -10.45
CA PRO A 220 -19.33 1.42 -9.47
C PRO A 220 -18.51 2.56 -10.08
N ILE A 221 -18.03 3.45 -9.22
CA ILE A 221 -17.01 4.43 -9.57
C ILE A 221 -15.64 3.79 -9.35
N VAL A 222 -14.77 3.88 -10.33
CA VAL A 222 -13.42 3.30 -10.29
C VAL A 222 -12.40 4.41 -10.51
N LEU A 223 -11.39 4.46 -9.64
CA LEU A 223 -10.26 5.39 -9.75
C LEU A 223 -9.09 4.71 -10.47
N VAL A 224 -8.03 5.46 -10.76
CA VAL A 224 -6.80 4.87 -11.32
C VAL A 224 -6.03 4.14 -10.21
N PRO A 225 -5.21 3.13 -10.56
CA PRO A 225 -4.27 2.53 -9.63
C PRO A 225 -3.24 3.56 -9.20
N GLU A 226 -2.91 3.56 -7.91
CA GLU A 226 -1.90 4.46 -7.38
C GLU A 226 -1.16 3.80 -6.19
N ARG A 227 -0.02 4.36 -5.77
CA ARG A 227 0.66 3.93 -4.53
C ARG A 227 -0.30 4.03 -3.35
N ILE A 228 -0.15 3.12 -2.40
CA ILE A 228 -1.12 2.87 -1.32
C ILE A 228 -1.62 4.16 -0.65
N GLN A 229 -0.72 5.03 -0.21
CA GLN A 229 -1.06 6.24 0.54
C GLN A 229 -1.93 7.21 -0.26
N PHE A 230 -1.65 7.38 -1.55
CA PHE A 230 -2.40 8.29 -2.42
C PHE A 230 -3.71 7.64 -2.87
N ALA A 231 -3.71 6.35 -3.21
CA ALA A 231 -4.92 5.62 -3.54
C ALA A 231 -5.94 5.64 -2.38
N ILE A 232 -5.48 5.46 -1.14
CA ILE A 232 -6.33 5.57 0.06
C ILE A 232 -6.87 6.99 0.19
N THR A 233 -6.00 8.01 0.10
CA THR A 233 -6.38 9.42 0.25
C THR A 233 -7.41 9.84 -0.80
N ASP A 234 -7.17 9.52 -2.08
CA ASP A 234 -8.05 9.85 -3.19
C ASP A 234 -9.39 9.09 -3.08
N GLY A 235 -9.33 7.81 -2.71
CA GLY A 235 -10.51 6.98 -2.52
C GLY A 235 -11.41 7.48 -1.40
N ILE A 236 -10.84 7.83 -0.25
CA ILE A 236 -11.58 8.40 0.89
C ILE A 236 -12.16 9.77 0.52
N SER A 237 -11.35 10.63 -0.11
CA SER A 237 -11.77 11.99 -0.46
C SER A 237 -12.98 12.00 -1.40
N LEU A 238 -13.00 11.11 -2.39
CA LEU A 238 -14.13 10.97 -3.31
C LEU A 238 -15.31 10.20 -2.70
N TRP A 239 -15.07 9.28 -1.77
CA TRP A 239 -16.13 8.55 -1.10
C TRP A 239 -16.94 9.43 -0.13
N LEU A 240 -16.29 10.44 0.46
CA LEU A 240 -16.92 11.39 1.38
C LEU A 240 -17.54 12.63 0.71
N SER A 241 -17.42 12.78 -0.61
CA SER A 241 -17.98 13.91 -1.38
C SER A 241 -19.40 13.67 -1.86
#